data_AF-A0A6B1FBX9-F1
#
_entry.id   AF-A0A6B1FBX9-F1
#
_cell.length_a   1.000
_cell.length_b   1.000
_cell.length_c   1.000
_cell.angle_alpha   90.00
_cell.angle_beta   90.00
_cell.angle_gamma   90.00
#
_symmetry.space_group_name_H-M   'P 1'
#
loop_
_entity.id
_entity.type
_entity.pdbx_description
1 polymer ?
#
loop_
_entity_poly.entity_id
_entity_poly.type
_entity_poly.pdbx_seq_one_letter_code
_entity_poly.pdbx_strand_id
1 'polypeptide(L)'
;MSPGSLHGPFGKRGVRAPTALEAARFDRFAIRERGVPEPALMENAGRQAALLIQRLFPHGKVTALVGSGNNGGDALVCMRALAAWGRPVEAVVVGRRPDADPVLHGWRLPAVRFDSRAAEDRSMKGLFDGVGVVVDGLLGTGIRGAPRAQYAAAIEAANAAEAPVVALDTPSGVNGATGDVAGSAVRAELTVAFGWPKLGTLVYPGRAFCGRIVAVEIGFPPGGEEQEGWARLVTAGWAARNMPRRDPAAHKNAVGALTIVAGTDMPGAAVLSARSAFRAGAGLVRVCAARQAGAVIGEVPEAIFADAGDPGALREAVEACDAVAIGPGLGHGRAAAQQLDAVFA
;
A
#
# COMPACT_ATOMS: atom_id res chain seq x y z
N MET A 1 -4.65 -12.17 32.45
CA MET A 1 -3.72 -11.60 31.44
C MET A 1 -4.29 -11.90 30.06
N SER A 2 -4.78 -10.89 29.35
CA SER A 2 -5.36 -11.09 28.01
C SER A 2 -4.26 -11.45 27.01
N PRO A 3 -4.47 -12.41 26.10
CA PRO A 3 -3.45 -12.80 25.14
C PRO A 3 -3.20 -11.65 24.14
N GLY A 4 -1.97 -11.15 24.16
CA GLY A 4 -1.25 -10.86 22.92
C GLY A 4 -1.60 -9.57 22.16
N SER A 5 -1.61 -8.42 22.83
CA SER A 5 -1.35 -7.16 22.14
C SER A 5 0.16 -6.96 22.01
N LEU A 6 0.80 -7.65 21.06
CA LEU A 6 2.14 -7.26 20.61
C LEU A 6 2.03 -5.91 19.91
N HIS A 7 2.02 -4.85 20.71
CA HIS A 7 2.16 -3.47 20.26
C HIS A 7 3.63 -3.25 19.93
N GLY A 8 4.07 -3.78 18.78
CA GLY A 8 5.31 -3.29 18.19
C GLY A 8 5.17 -1.78 17.95
N PRO A 9 6.27 -1.00 18.02
CA PRO A 9 6.25 0.45 17.75
C PRO A 9 5.72 0.82 16.36
N PHE A 10 5.54 -0.18 15.48
CA PHE A 10 5.03 -0.06 14.11
C PHE A 10 3.66 -0.73 13.90
N GLY A 11 3.00 -1.24 14.96
CA GLY A 11 1.78 -2.04 14.89
C GLY A 11 0.54 -1.31 15.39
N LYS A 12 0.05 -0.29 14.66
CA LYS A 12 -1.26 0.33 14.97
C LYS A 12 -2.39 -0.69 14.74
N ARG A 13 -3.45 -0.64 15.57
CA ARG A 13 -4.63 -1.55 15.45
C ARG A 13 -5.20 -1.54 14.04
N GLY A 14 -5.20 -0.39 13.36
CA GLY A 14 -5.41 -0.30 11.92
C GLY A 14 -4.25 0.45 11.28
N VAL A 15 -3.88 0.05 10.07
CA VAL A 15 -2.95 0.81 9.24
C VAL A 15 -3.78 1.58 8.23
N ARG A 16 -3.72 2.91 8.29
CA ARG A 16 -4.38 3.80 7.34
C ARG A 16 -3.57 3.83 6.03
N ALA A 17 -4.24 4.13 4.94
CA ALA A 17 -3.65 4.43 3.64
C ALA A 17 -4.14 5.81 3.17
N PRO A 18 -3.72 6.91 3.81
CA PRO A 18 -4.13 8.23 3.36
C PRO A 18 -3.64 8.51 1.94
N THR A 19 -4.45 9.22 1.17
CA THR A 19 -3.98 9.97 0.01
C THR A 19 -2.98 11.06 0.45
N ALA A 20 -2.24 11.62 -0.51
CA ALA A 20 -1.37 12.77 -0.28
C ALA A 20 -2.09 13.95 0.42
N LEU A 21 -3.33 14.24 0.00
CA LEU A 21 -4.13 15.32 0.57
C LEU A 21 -4.52 15.04 2.02
N GLU A 22 -4.89 13.80 2.32
CA GLU A 22 -5.24 13.37 3.68
C GLU A 22 -4.02 13.34 4.60
N ALA A 23 -2.85 12.92 4.11
CA ALA A 23 -1.60 12.98 4.87
C ALA A 23 -1.26 14.41 5.28
N ALA A 24 -1.39 15.37 4.36
CA ALA A 24 -1.18 16.79 4.66
C ALA A 24 -2.17 17.36 5.71
N ARG A 25 -3.31 16.71 5.94
CA ARG A 25 -4.22 17.07 7.04
C ARG A 25 -3.65 16.66 8.39
N PHE A 26 -2.97 15.51 8.49
CA PHE A 26 -2.29 15.12 9.73
C PHE A 26 -1.15 16.07 10.09
N ASP A 27 -0.33 16.47 9.11
CA ASP A 27 0.72 17.47 9.33
C ASP A 27 0.11 18.79 9.82
N ARG A 28 -0.94 19.27 9.15
CA ARG A 28 -1.64 20.50 9.53
C ARG A 28 -2.24 20.41 10.93
N PHE A 29 -2.86 19.30 11.28
CA PHE A 29 -3.42 19.06 12.60
C PHE A 29 -2.32 19.09 13.67
N ALA A 30 -1.23 18.34 13.46
CA ALA A 30 -0.10 18.30 14.38
C ALA A 30 0.50 19.69 14.60
N ILE A 31 0.75 20.43 13.52
CA ILE A 31 1.42 21.73 13.57
C ILE A 31 0.49 22.82 14.09
N ARG A 32 -0.70 22.97 13.50
CA ARG A 32 -1.57 24.14 13.76
C ARG A 32 -2.48 23.96 14.97
N GLU A 33 -2.98 22.75 15.19
CA GLU A 33 -3.96 22.50 16.26
C GLU A 33 -3.29 21.97 17.53
N ARG A 34 -2.17 21.25 17.39
CA ARG A 34 -1.45 20.65 18.51
C ARG A 34 -0.10 21.29 18.81
N GLY A 35 0.33 22.27 18.02
CA GLY A 35 1.54 23.04 18.26
C GLY A 35 2.84 22.26 18.12
N VAL A 36 2.83 21.11 17.43
CA VAL A 36 4.04 20.32 17.16
C VAL A 36 4.90 21.10 16.16
N PRO A 37 6.17 21.44 16.49
CA PRO A 37 7.02 22.14 15.54
C PRO A 37 7.27 21.31 14.28
N GLU A 38 7.06 21.89 13.10
CA GLU A 38 7.35 21.23 11.81
C GLU A 38 8.79 20.66 11.74
N PRO A 39 9.85 21.37 12.19
CA PRO A 39 11.19 20.80 12.22
C PRO A 39 11.32 19.54 13.08
N ALA A 40 10.49 19.37 14.12
CA ALA A 40 10.51 18.17 14.95
C ALA A 40 9.97 16.94 14.20
N LEU A 41 8.90 17.11 13.41
CA LEU A 41 8.37 16.04 12.55
C LEU A 41 9.41 15.63 11.50
N MET A 42 10.06 16.60 10.86
CA MET A 42 11.13 16.37 9.87
C MET A 42 12.37 15.70 10.50
N GLU A 43 12.78 16.14 11.70
CA GLU A 43 13.89 15.51 12.44
C GLU A 43 13.58 14.03 12.71
N ASN A 44 12.37 13.73 13.15
CA ASN A 44 11.94 12.35 13.41
C ASN A 44 11.90 11.53 12.12
N ALA A 45 11.30 12.05 11.04
CA ALA A 45 11.20 11.38 9.74
C ALA A 45 12.58 11.01 9.19
N GLY A 46 13.49 11.98 9.08
CA GLY A 46 14.84 11.76 8.58
C GLY A 46 15.66 10.82 9.46
N ARG A 47 15.55 10.91 10.80
CA ARG A 47 16.25 9.98 11.71
C ARG A 47 15.72 8.56 11.63
N GLN A 48 14.40 8.36 11.48
CA GLN A 48 13.82 7.03 11.27
C GLN A 48 14.29 6.41 9.95
N ALA A 49 14.35 7.22 8.88
CA ALA A 49 14.94 6.78 7.62
C ALA A 49 16.41 6.37 7.79
N ALA A 50 17.22 7.21 8.45
CA ALA A 50 18.62 6.89 8.74
C ALA A 50 18.77 5.58 9.52
N LEU A 51 17.95 5.34 10.56
CA LEU A 51 17.96 4.10 11.33
C LEU A 51 17.67 2.88 10.45
N LEU A 52 16.68 2.97 9.57
CA LEU A 52 16.34 1.88 8.66
C LEU A 52 17.45 1.62 7.64
N ILE A 53 18.03 2.68 7.07
CA ILE A 53 19.14 2.55 6.12
C ILE A 53 20.35 1.93 6.82
N GLN A 54 20.72 2.38 8.02
CA GLN A 54 21.84 1.81 8.78
C GLN A 54 21.62 0.33 9.11
N ARG A 55 20.37 -0.09 9.35
CA ARG A 55 20.03 -1.46 9.71
C ARG A 55 19.94 -2.40 8.51
N LEU A 56 19.38 -1.94 7.40
CA LEU A 56 19.06 -2.78 6.24
C LEU A 56 20.14 -2.71 5.16
N PHE A 57 20.86 -1.59 5.08
CA PHE A 57 21.92 -1.33 4.12
C PHE A 57 23.16 -0.78 4.86
N PRO A 58 23.83 -1.59 5.71
CA PRO A 58 24.83 -1.11 6.67
C PRO A 58 26.19 -0.69 6.06
N HIS A 59 26.44 -1.02 4.78
CA HIS A 59 27.75 -0.86 4.14
C HIS A 59 27.72 0.21 3.04
N GLY A 60 28.93 0.68 2.68
CA GLY A 60 29.14 1.65 1.59
C GLY A 60 28.71 3.09 1.91
N LYS A 61 29.11 3.99 1.02
CA LYS A 61 28.72 5.42 1.03
C LYS A 61 27.22 5.54 0.77
N VAL A 62 26.59 6.51 1.40
CA VAL A 62 25.19 6.89 1.12
C VAL A 62 25.21 8.12 0.23
N THR A 63 24.50 8.07 -0.89
CA THR A 63 24.31 9.26 -1.74
C THR A 63 22.84 9.65 -1.73
N ALA A 64 22.51 10.87 -1.33
CA ALA A 64 21.13 11.34 -1.29
C ALA A 64 20.86 12.30 -2.45
N LEU A 65 19.81 12.02 -3.20
CA LEU A 65 19.23 12.95 -4.15
C LEU A 65 18.28 13.89 -3.41
N VAL A 66 18.66 15.17 -3.32
CA VAL A 66 18.01 16.15 -2.45
C VAL A 66 17.23 17.15 -3.28
N GLY A 67 15.90 17.09 -3.20
CA GLY A 67 15.03 18.06 -3.86
C GLY A 67 14.86 19.38 -3.10
N SER A 68 14.06 20.29 -3.68
CA SER A 68 13.82 21.63 -3.13
C SER A 68 12.72 21.72 -2.06
N GLY A 69 11.97 20.63 -1.82
CA GLY A 69 10.84 20.61 -0.87
C GLY A 69 11.14 19.87 0.44
N ASN A 70 10.09 19.61 1.22
CA ASN A 70 10.19 18.95 2.53
C ASN A 70 10.85 17.57 2.45
N ASN A 71 10.59 16.77 1.40
CA ASN A 71 11.23 15.46 1.22
C ASN A 71 12.76 15.56 1.09
N GLY A 72 13.24 16.67 0.50
CA GLY A 72 14.66 16.97 0.51
C GLY A 72 15.16 17.28 1.92
N GLY A 73 14.37 17.98 2.74
CA GLY A 73 14.68 18.24 4.15
C GLY A 73 14.83 16.96 4.95
N ASP A 74 13.88 16.04 4.79
CA ASP A 74 13.95 14.70 5.38
C ASP A 74 15.23 13.98 4.95
N ALA A 75 15.64 14.08 3.68
CA ALA A 75 16.90 13.54 3.20
C ALA A 75 18.12 14.20 3.86
N LEU A 76 18.15 15.52 4.01
CA LEU A 76 19.28 16.19 4.68
C LEU A 76 19.38 15.81 6.16
N VAL A 77 18.26 15.69 6.87
CA VAL A 77 18.23 15.15 8.25
C VAL A 77 18.78 13.73 8.28
N CYS A 78 18.30 12.88 7.37
CA CYS A 78 18.76 11.50 7.24
C CYS A 78 20.29 11.44 7.04
N MET A 79 20.81 12.24 6.11
CA MET A 79 22.24 12.32 5.83
C MET A 79 23.04 12.87 7.01
N ARG A 80 22.54 13.90 7.71
CA ARG A 80 23.17 14.42 8.93
C ARG A 80 23.24 13.36 10.02
N ALA A 81 22.17 12.59 10.21
CA ALA A 81 22.14 11.52 11.21
C ALA A 81 23.13 10.39 10.87
N LEU A 82 23.18 9.96 9.61
CA LEU A 82 24.12 8.94 9.13
C LEU A 82 25.58 9.42 9.26
N ALA A 83 25.87 10.68 8.90
CA ALA A 83 27.19 11.28 9.08
C ALA A 83 27.60 11.31 10.56
N ALA A 84 26.68 11.68 11.45
CA ALA A 84 26.91 11.68 12.90
C ALA A 84 27.22 10.27 13.45
N TRP A 85 26.80 9.21 12.77
CA TRP A 85 27.12 7.82 13.11
C TRP A 85 28.39 7.30 12.42
N GLY A 86 29.15 8.19 11.75
CA GLY A 86 30.40 7.85 11.07
C GLY A 86 30.22 7.22 9.69
N ARG A 87 29.00 7.23 9.13
CA ARG A 87 28.77 6.71 7.78
C ARG A 87 29.18 7.74 6.73
N PRO A 88 29.95 7.37 5.68
CA PRO A 88 30.24 8.27 4.57
C PRO A 88 28.96 8.67 3.83
N VAL A 89 28.79 9.98 3.63
CA VAL A 89 27.59 10.55 3.01
C VAL A 89 27.96 11.59 1.94
N GLU A 90 27.13 11.71 0.91
CA GLU A 90 27.21 12.77 -0.10
C GLU A 90 25.80 13.20 -0.54
N ALA A 91 25.55 14.51 -0.54
CA ALA A 91 24.29 15.08 -1.01
C ALA A 91 24.42 15.55 -2.46
N VAL A 92 23.47 15.17 -3.30
CA VAL A 92 23.34 15.63 -4.68
C VAL A 92 22.09 16.50 -4.75
N VAL A 93 22.28 17.81 -4.75
CA VAL A 93 21.19 18.78 -4.71
C VAL A 93 20.59 18.95 -6.11
N VAL A 94 19.32 18.59 -6.25
CA VAL A 94 18.54 18.73 -7.49
C VAL A 94 17.58 19.89 -7.36
N GLY A 95 17.76 20.90 -8.20
CA GLY A 95 17.01 22.15 -8.17
C GLY A 95 17.58 23.18 -7.19
N ARG A 96 16.73 24.08 -6.69
CA ARG A 96 17.17 25.23 -5.88
C ARG A 96 17.03 24.94 -4.40
N ARG A 97 18.17 24.98 -3.70
CA ARG A 97 18.27 24.90 -2.25
C ARG A 97 19.43 25.76 -1.74
N PRO A 98 19.33 26.40 -0.56
CA PRO A 98 20.45 27.14 0.02
C PRO A 98 21.59 26.20 0.40
N ASP A 99 22.84 26.68 0.30
CA ASP A 99 24.02 25.91 0.69
C ASP A 99 24.10 25.72 2.22
N ALA A 100 23.65 26.72 2.98
CA ALA A 100 23.45 26.64 4.42
C ALA A 100 21.96 26.41 4.73
N ASP A 101 21.51 25.16 4.57
CA ASP A 101 20.13 24.80 4.90
C ASP A 101 19.93 24.79 6.44
N PRO A 102 18.91 25.50 6.98
CA PRO A 102 18.63 25.52 8.41
C PRO A 102 18.46 24.14 9.05
N VAL A 103 18.00 23.14 8.29
CA VAL A 103 17.80 21.76 8.77
C VAL A 103 19.12 21.05 9.13
N LEU A 104 20.24 21.58 8.63
CA LEU A 104 21.57 21.09 8.96
C LEU A 104 22.10 21.66 10.27
N HIS A 105 21.48 22.68 10.86
CA HIS A 105 21.90 23.28 12.14
C HIS A 105 23.40 23.63 12.19
N GLY A 106 23.94 24.15 11.08
CA GLY A 106 25.35 24.50 10.94
C GLY A 106 26.30 23.34 10.59
N TRP A 107 25.79 22.11 10.46
CA TRP A 107 26.57 20.98 9.96
C TRP A 107 26.91 21.18 8.49
N ARG A 108 28.11 20.74 8.10
CA ARG A 108 28.56 20.71 6.71
C ARG A 108 28.57 19.27 6.22
N LEU A 109 27.76 19.00 5.20
CA LEU A 109 27.77 17.73 4.49
C LEU A 109 28.47 17.94 3.14
N PRO A 110 29.24 16.96 2.63
CA PRO A 110 29.70 16.99 1.25
C PRO A 110 28.49 17.09 0.32
N ALA A 111 28.47 18.11 -0.54
CA ALA A 111 27.34 18.36 -1.43
C ALA A 111 27.81 18.83 -2.81
N VAL A 112 27.15 18.29 -3.84
CA VAL A 112 27.33 18.69 -5.25
C VAL A 112 25.98 19.09 -5.83
N ARG A 113 25.98 19.98 -6.82
CA ARG A 113 24.75 20.37 -7.53
C ARG A 113 24.57 19.47 -8.75
N PHE A 114 23.35 18.98 -8.93
CA PHE A 114 22.99 18.19 -10.11
C PHE A 114 22.76 19.13 -11.30
N ASP A 115 23.55 18.97 -12.35
CA ASP A 115 23.35 19.67 -13.63
C ASP A 115 22.85 18.70 -14.69
N SER A 116 21.55 18.80 -15.01
CA SER A 116 20.93 18.00 -16.06
C SER A 116 21.48 18.27 -17.47
N ARG A 117 22.14 19.41 -17.71
CA ARG A 117 22.78 19.72 -19.00
C ARG A 117 24.13 19.03 -19.15
N ALA A 118 24.72 18.60 -18.05
CA ALA A 118 25.94 17.79 -18.00
C ALA A 118 25.62 16.29 -17.89
N ALA A 119 24.35 15.88 -17.99
CA ALA A 119 23.94 14.48 -17.85
C ALA A 119 24.40 13.55 -18.99
N GLU A 120 24.82 14.10 -20.12
CA GLU A 120 25.52 13.36 -21.19
C GLU A 120 27.00 13.09 -20.85
N ASP A 121 27.54 13.77 -19.83
CA ASP A 121 28.93 13.67 -19.42
C ASP A 121 29.13 12.53 -18.41
N ARG A 122 30.24 11.79 -18.52
CA ARG A 122 30.58 10.63 -17.66
C ARG A 122 30.58 10.96 -16.16
N SER A 123 30.67 12.24 -15.81
CA SER A 123 30.71 12.75 -14.43
C SER A 123 29.47 12.38 -13.60
N MET A 124 28.30 12.26 -14.23
CA MET A 124 27.05 11.96 -13.52
C MET A 124 26.87 10.47 -13.19
N LYS A 125 27.45 9.56 -14.00
CA LYS A 125 27.51 8.13 -13.67
C LYS A 125 28.43 7.89 -12.47
N GLY A 126 29.55 8.60 -12.39
CA GLY A 126 30.50 8.52 -11.29
C GLY A 126 29.96 8.92 -9.92
N LEU A 127 28.83 9.67 -9.85
CA LEU A 127 28.18 10.03 -8.58
C LEU A 127 27.73 8.81 -7.77
N PHE A 128 27.46 7.70 -8.46
CA PHE A 128 26.96 6.47 -7.86
C PHE A 128 28.00 5.35 -7.80
N ASP A 129 29.23 5.59 -8.27
CA ASP A 129 30.31 4.60 -8.21
C ASP A 129 30.69 4.30 -6.75
N GLY A 130 30.67 3.02 -6.38
CA GLY A 130 30.98 2.56 -5.02
C GLY A 130 29.96 3.00 -3.95
N VAL A 131 28.79 3.50 -4.36
CA VAL A 131 27.69 3.83 -3.44
C VAL A 131 27.03 2.55 -2.93
N GLY A 132 26.84 2.47 -1.61
CA GLY A 132 26.16 1.33 -0.99
C GLY A 132 24.64 1.48 -0.97
N VAL A 133 24.13 2.72 -1.02
CA VAL A 133 22.69 3.00 -1.08
C VAL A 133 22.44 4.43 -1.58
N VAL A 134 21.43 4.58 -2.43
CA VAL A 134 20.92 5.88 -2.89
C VAL A 134 19.67 6.23 -2.10
N VAL A 135 19.58 7.46 -1.59
CA VAL A 135 18.38 7.98 -0.92
C VAL A 135 17.64 8.90 -1.87
N ASP A 136 16.39 8.58 -2.18
CA ASP A 136 15.48 9.45 -2.93
C ASP A 136 14.72 10.39 -1.97
N GLY A 137 15.14 11.65 -1.94
CA GLY A 137 14.43 12.76 -1.33
C GLY A 137 14.12 13.87 -2.35
N LEU A 138 13.88 13.51 -3.62
CA LEU A 138 13.65 14.49 -4.68
C LEU A 138 12.28 15.14 -4.57
N LEU A 139 11.23 14.33 -4.58
CA LEU A 139 9.85 14.77 -4.67
C LEU A 139 9.01 13.98 -3.66
N GLY A 140 8.07 14.64 -2.99
CA GLY A 140 7.17 14.00 -2.02
C GLY A 140 5.76 13.84 -2.56
N THR A 141 4.79 13.86 -1.65
CA THR A 141 3.36 13.66 -1.93
C THR A 141 2.68 14.74 -2.78
N GLY A 142 3.34 15.88 -3.00
CA GLY A 142 2.77 17.04 -3.71
C GLY A 142 2.92 17.03 -5.24
N ILE A 143 3.45 15.96 -5.84
CA ILE A 143 3.67 15.89 -7.29
C ILE A 143 2.34 15.92 -8.04
N ARG A 144 2.29 16.67 -9.14
CA ARG A 144 1.23 16.63 -10.13
C ARG A 144 1.85 16.47 -11.52
N GLY A 145 1.42 15.46 -12.26
CA GLY A 145 1.95 15.18 -13.59
C GLY A 145 3.39 14.65 -13.59
N ALA A 146 4.02 14.68 -14.76
CA ALA A 146 5.37 14.17 -14.96
C ALA A 146 6.43 15.02 -14.22
N PRO A 147 7.51 14.42 -13.68
CA PRO A 147 8.64 15.18 -13.16
C PRO A 147 9.22 16.12 -14.21
N ARG A 148 9.67 17.32 -13.78
CA ARG A 148 10.38 18.24 -14.67
C ARG A 148 11.71 17.61 -15.13
N ALA A 149 12.21 18.02 -16.29
CA ALA A 149 13.39 17.42 -16.94
C ALA A 149 14.58 17.16 -16.00
N GLN A 150 14.98 18.14 -15.17
CA GLN A 150 16.09 17.96 -14.22
C GLN A 150 15.85 16.85 -13.17
N TYR A 151 14.59 16.72 -12.71
CA TYR A 151 14.20 15.69 -11.75
C TYR A 151 14.07 14.35 -12.46
N ALA A 152 13.54 14.32 -13.68
CA ALA A 152 13.46 13.10 -14.48
C ALA A 152 14.85 12.51 -14.74
N ALA A 153 15.82 13.33 -15.13
CA ALA A 153 17.21 12.91 -15.31
C ALA A 153 17.84 12.35 -14.02
N ALA A 154 17.57 12.98 -12.87
CA ALA A 154 18.06 12.49 -11.58
C ALA A 154 17.43 11.14 -11.19
N ILE A 155 16.13 10.97 -11.47
CA ILE A 155 15.39 9.72 -11.27
C ILE A 155 15.98 8.61 -12.16
N GLU A 156 16.23 8.90 -13.43
CA GLU A 156 16.84 7.96 -14.38
C GLU A 156 18.25 7.56 -13.94
N ALA A 157 19.05 8.52 -13.47
CA ALA A 157 20.39 8.24 -12.94
C ALA A 157 20.36 7.35 -11.69
N ALA A 158 19.43 7.60 -10.75
CA ALA A 158 19.23 6.71 -9.59
C ALA A 158 18.80 5.30 -10.00
N ASN A 159 17.87 5.18 -10.96
CA ASN A 159 17.39 3.89 -11.44
C ASN A 159 18.45 3.10 -12.21
N ALA A 160 19.44 3.78 -12.80
CA ALA A 160 20.56 3.17 -13.50
C ALA A 160 21.75 2.82 -12.58
N ALA A 161 21.73 3.26 -11.32
CA ALA A 161 22.75 2.92 -10.35
C ALA A 161 22.68 1.43 -9.99
N GLU A 162 23.83 0.81 -9.73
CA GLU A 162 23.90 -0.58 -9.23
C GLU A 162 23.51 -0.69 -7.75
N ALA A 163 23.44 0.44 -7.05
CA ALA A 163 23.11 0.51 -5.63
C ALA A 163 21.59 0.46 -5.38
N PRO A 164 21.14 -0.12 -4.26
CA PRO A 164 19.74 -0.09 -3.87
C PRO A 164 19.25 1.34 -3.64
N VAL A 165 18.03 1.64 -4.06
CA VAL A 165 17.40 2.95 -3.84
C VAL A 165 16.40 2.89 -2.69
N VAL A 166 16.53 3.81 -1.74
CA VAL A 166 15.61 4.00 -0.61
C VAL A 166 14.83 5.29 -0.81
N ALA A 167 13.53 5.18 -1.07
CA ALA A 167 12.63 6.32 -1.20
C ALA A 167 12.15 6.82 0.16
N LEU A 168 12.22 8.13 0.35
CA LEU A 168 11.63 8.80 1.49
C LEU A 168 10.19 9.18 1.16
N ASP A 169 9.28 8.74 2.03
CA ASP A 169 7.84 8.89 1.99
C ASP A 169 7.08 8.21 0.84
N THR A 170 7.46 8.51 -0.39
CA THR A 170 6.88 7.98 -1.64
C THR A 170 7.96 8.07 -2.72
N PRO A 171 8.18 7.03 -3.54
CA PRO A 171 9.14 7.12 -4.63
C PRO A 171 8.83 8.31 -5.54
N SER A 172 9.83 9.14 -5.79
CA SER A 172 9.69 10.33 -6.62
C SER A 172 9.18 9.97 -8.01
N GLY A 173 8.11 10.63 -8.44
CA GLY A 173 7.41 10.35 -9.70
C GLY A 173 6.15 9.48 -9.56
N VAL A 174 5.92 8.87 -8.39
CA VAL A 174 4.66 8.18 -8.07
C VAL A 174 3.67 9.17 -7.46
N ASN A 175 2.44 9.19 -7.97
CA ASN A 175 1.35 9.95 -7.37
C ASN A 175 0.87 9.25 -6.08
N GLY A 176 1.13 9.86 -4.91
CA GLY A 176 0.75 9.30 -3.60
C GLY A 176 -0.76 9.15 -3.37
N ALA A 177 -1.63 9.76 -4.19
CA ALA A 177 -3.07 9.59 -4.07
C ALA A 177 -3.61 8.43 -4.94
N THR A 178 -3.18 8.35 -6.20
CA THR A 178 -3.78 7.43 -7.18
C THR A 178 -2.90 6.24 -7.55
N GLY A 179 -1.58 6.35 -7.33
CA GLY A 179 -0.59 5.40 -7.81
C GLY A 179 -0.21 5.61 -9.27
N ASP A 180 -0.73 6.64 -9.94
CA ASP A 180 -0.35 6.96 -11.32
C ASP A 180 1.12 7.36 -11.42
N VAL A 181 1.72 7.00 -12.56
CA VAL A 181 3.10 7.35 -12.92
C VAL A 181 3.07 8.02 -14.29
N ALA A 182 3.15 9.36 -14.30
CA ALA A 182 2.99 10.17 -15.51
C ALA A 182 4.29 10.36 -16.31
N GLY A 183 5.39 9.71 -15.92
CA GLY A 183 6.71 9.85 -16.52
C GLY A 183 7.73 8.95 -15.82
N SER A 184 8.97 9.43 -15.66
CA SER A 184 9.99 8.73 -14.87
C SER A 184 9.57 8.61 -13.40
N ALA A 185 9.74 7.44 -12.79
CA ALA A 185 9.59 7.27 -11.35
C ALA A 185 10.74 6.44 -10.77
N VAL A 186 11.13 6.75 -9.54
CA VAL A 186 12.16 6.01 -8.81
C VAL A 186 11.69 4.59 -8.55
N ARG A 187 12.55 3.61 -8.83
CA ARG A 187 12.35 2.19 -8.51
C ARG A 187 13.07 1.89 -7.20
N ALA A 188 12.34 2.01 -6.09
CA ALA A 188 12.89 1.79 -4.77
C ALA A 188 12.95 0.30 -4.41
N GLU A 189 14.01 -0.10 -3.72
CA GLU A 189 14.07 -1.38 -2.99
C GLU A 189 13.36 -1.27 -1.65
N LEU A 190 13.40 -0.09 -1.03
CA LEU A 190 12.70 0.25 0.21
C LEU A 190 12.04 1.63 0.10
N THR A 191 10.78 1.72 0.50
CA THR A 191 10.08 3.00 0.74
C THR A 191 9.86 3.17 2.24
N VAL A 192 10.38 4.25 2.81
CA VAL A 192 10.15 4.64 4.21
C VAL A 192 8.96 5.58 4.26
N ALA A 193 7.78 5.06 4.58
CA ALA A 193 6.56 5.87 4.62
C ALA A 193 6.45 6.60 5.96
N PHE A 194 6.32 7.93 5.93
CA PHE A 194 6.22 8.73 7.15
C PHE A 194 4.77 8.73 7.68
N GLY A 195 4.60 8.26 8.92
CA GLY A 195 3.31 8.00 9.56
C GLY A 195 2.63 6.73 9.04
N TRP A 196 2.22 6.77 7.76
CA TRP A 196 1.46 5.71 7.09
C TRP A 196 1.86 5.61 5.62
N PRO A 197 1.71 4.42 5.00
CA PRO A 197 1.83 4.29 3.55
C PRO A 197 0.77 5.15 2.85
N LYS A 198 1.16 5.79 1.75
CA LYS A 198 0.23 6.56 0.93
C LYS A 198 -0.61 5.62 0.07
N LEU A 199 -1.87 5.95 -0.21
CA LEU A 199 -2.74 5.07 -1.02
C LEU A 199 -2.09 4.68 -2.36
N GLY A 200 -1.48 5.66 -3.04
CA GLY A 200 -0.81 5.44 -4.32
C GLY A 200 0.41 4.51 -4.26
N THR A 201 1.01 4.28 -3.09
CA THR A 201 2.11 3.31 -2.94
C THR A 201 1.62 1.87 -2.77
N LEU A 202 0.31 1.67 -2.59
CA LEU A 202 -0.31 0.37 -2.35
C LEU A 202 -1.10 -0.15 -3.56
N VAL A 203 -1.40 0.71 -4.53
CA VAL A 203 -2.14 0.37 -5.75
C VAL A 203 -1.25 0.46 -6.98
N TYR A 204 -1.56 -0.33 -8.01
CA TYR A 204 -0.82 -0.31 -9.27
C TYR A 204 -1.25 0.87 -10.15
N PRO A 205 -0.31 1.47 -10.94
CA PRO A 205 1.06 1.02 -11.15
C PRO A 205 2.06 1.40 -10.06
N GLY A 206 1.79 2.41 -9.23
CA GLY A 206 2.71 2.96 -8.23
C GLY A 206 3.32 1.93 -7.27
N ARG A 207 2.55 0.93 -6.85
CA ARG A 207 3.02 -0.19 -6.02
C ARG A 207 4.26 -0.89 -6.59
N ALA A 208 4.39 -0.98 -7.92
CA ALA A 208 5.53 -1.62 -8.58
C ALA A 208 6.87 -0.91 -8.35
N PHE A 209 6.83 0.37 -7.95
CA PHE A 209 7.99 1.23 -7.76
C PHE A 209 8.45 1.33 -6.30
N CYS A 210 7.68 0.78 -5.36
CA CYS A 210 7.85 1.05 -3.94
C CYS A 210 8.73 0.04 -3.20
N GLY A 211 9.08 -1.09 -3.83
CA GLY A 211 9.83 -2.16 -3.16
C GLY A 211 9.13 -2.66 -1.89
N ARG A 212 9.91 -2.86 -0.83
CA ARG A 212 9.39 -3.07 0.53
C ARG A 212 8.92 -1.73 1.10
N ILE A 213 7.74 -1.69 1.71
CA ILE A 213 7.24 -0.48 2.38
C ILE A 213 7.36 -0.66 3.89
N VAL A 214 8.00 0.30 4.56
CA VAL A 214 8.08 0.35 6.03
C VAL A 214 7.51 1.69 6.49
N ALA A 215 6.39 1.64 7.20
CA ALA A 215 5.80 2.83 7.81
C ALA A 215 6.47 3.11 9.16
N VAL A 216 6.88 4.36 9.38
CA VAL A 216 7.54 4.80 10.61
C VAL A 216 6.71 5.88 11.30
N GLU A 217 6.68 5.84 12.63
CA GLU A 217 6.06 6.89 13.45
C GLU A 217 7.01 8.10 13.50
N ILE A 218 6.49 9.32 13.32
CA ILE A 218 7.30 10.55 13.20
C ILE A 218 6.93 11.63 14.23
N GLY A 219 6.14 11.30 15.24
CA GLY A 219 5.68 12.21 16.28
C GLY A 219 4.31 12.83 16.03
N PHE A 220 3.41 12.15 15.30
CA PHE A 220 2.04 12.64 15.17
C PHE A 220 1.31 12.52 16.52
N PRO A 221 0.72 13.62 17.04
CA PRO A 221 0.01 13.60 18.31
C PRO A 221 -1.29 12.78 18.20
N PRO A 222 -1.81 12.23 19.30
CA PRO A 222 -3.10 11.56 19.29
C PRO A 222 -4.22 12.55 18.88
N GLY A 223 -5.19 12.06 18.11
CA GLY A 223 -6.26 12.87 17.54
C GLY A 223 -6.08 13.15 16.04
N GLY A 224 -7.03 13.85 15.42
CA GLY A 224 -7.09 14.03 13.96
C GLY A 224 -7.48 12.74 13.19
N GLU A 225 -7.67 11.66 13.94
CA GLU A 225 -7.85 10.30 13.49
C GLU A 225 -9.33 9.93 13.25
N GLU A 226 -10.27 10.71 13.76
CA GLU A 226 -11.71 10.40 13.80
C GLU A 226 -12.47 10.72 12.51
N GLN A 227 -11.78 11.17 11.45
CA GLN A 227 -12.45 11.46 10.19
C GLN A 227 -12.90 10.16 9.50
N GLU A 228 -14.16 10.11 9.09
CA GLU A 228 -14.71 9.05 8.23
C GLU A 228 -14.09 9.09 6.82
N GLY A 229 -14.09 7.94 6.13
CA GLY A 229 -13.77 7.87 4.69
C GLY A 229 -12.34 7.51 4.28
N TRP A 230 -11.45 7.17 5.23
CA TRP A 230 -10.05 6.88 4.91
C TRP A 230 -9.88 5.44 4.44
N ALA A 231 -9.06 5.23 3.42
CA ALA A 231 -8.63 3.88 3.06
C ALA A 231 -7.80 3.25 4.19
N ARG A 232 -7.96 1.93 4.35
CA ARG A 232 -7.28 1.14 5.39
C ARG A 232 -6.72 -0.15 4.79
N LEU A 233 -5.55 -0.57 5.25
CA LEU A 233 -4.97 -1.84 4.82
C LEU A 233 -5.64 -2.99 5.58
N VAL A 234 -6.00 -4.03 4.83
CA VAL A 234 -6.28 -5.36 5.37
C VAL A 234 -4.95 -5.97 5.79
N THR A 235 -4.64 -5.91 7.07
CA THR A 235 -3.46 -6.55 7.67
C THR A 235 -3.83 -7.89 8.28
N ALA A 236 -2.86 -8.78 8.51
CA ALA A 236 -3.10 -10.04 9.23
C ALA A 236 -3.73 -9.81 10.61
N GLY A 237 -3.30 -8.76 11.32
CA GLY A 237 -3.90 -8.37 12.60
C GLY A 237 -5.34 -7.84 12.47
N TRP A 238 -5.67 -7.13 11.40
CA TRP A 238 -7.06 -6.76 11.11
C TRP A 238 -7.90 -7.99 10.78
N ALA A 239 -7.41 -8.89 9.92
CA ALA A 239 -8.13 -10.10 9.53
C ALA A 239 -8.42 -10.99 10.74
N ALA A 240 -7.42 -11.25 11.60
CA ALA A 240 -7.58 -12.09 12.79
C ALA A 240 -8.63 -11.56 13.79
N ARG A 241 -8.82 -10.24 13.88
CA ARG A 241 -9.81 -9.62 14.78
C ARG A 241 -11.21 -9.55 14.19
N ASN A 242 -11.33 -9.51 12.87
CA ASN A 242 -12.63 -9.48 12.17
C ASN A 242 -13.08 -10.88 11.74
N MET A 243 -12.24 -11.90 11.95
CA MET A 243 -12.63 -13.28 11.70
C MET A 243 -13.76 -13.68 12.65
N PRO A 244 -14.91 -14.18 12.13
CA PRO A 244 -16.01 -14.63 12.97
C PRO A 244 -15.57 -15.72 13.95
N ARG A 245 -16.07 -15.65 15.18
CA ARG A 245 -15.88 -16.72 16.18
C ARG A 245 -17.07 -17.65 16.14
N ARG A 246 -16.82 -18.94 16.02
CA ARG A 246 -17.85 -19.97 16.08
C ARG A 246 -18.01 -20.45 17.52
N ASP A 247 -19.24 -20.39 18.03
CA ASP A 247 -19.58 -21.02 19.29
C ASP A 247 -19.36 -22.55 19.17
N PRO A 248 -18.62 -23.19 20.09
CA PRO A 248 -18.47 -24.64 20.12
C PRO A 248 -19.80 -25.43 20.11
N ALA A 249 -20.90 -24.83 20.59
CA ALA A 249 -22.24 -25.42 20.57
C ALA A 249 -23.04 -25.13 19.27
N ALA A 250 -22.46 -24.40 18.30
CA ALA A 250 -23.18 -23.99 17.09
C ALA A 250 -23.49 -25.16 16.14
N HIS A 251 -24.78 -25.36 15.84
CA HIS A 251 -25.25 -26.26 14.79
C HIS A 251 -25.26 -25.60 13.41
N LYS A 252 -25.42 -26.39 12.33
CA LYS A 252 -25.36 -25.90 10.93
C LYS A 252 -26.23 -24.66 10.61
N ASN A 253 -27.43 -24.57 11.18
CA ASN A 253 -28.33 -23.44 10.95
C ASN A 253 -27.96 -22.16 11.75
N ALA A 254 -26.98 -22.23 12.65
CA ALA A 254 -26.55 -21.10 13.49
C ALA A 254 -25.31 -20.39 12.92
N VAL A 255 -24.72 -20.91 11.84
CA VAL A 255 -23.44 -20.41 11.26
C VAL A 255 -23.66 -19.73 9.92
N GLY A 256 -24.90 -19.70 9.43
CA GLY A 256 -25.29 -19.07 8.17
C GLY A 256 -25.50 -20.08 7.04
N ALA A 257 -26.53 -19.81 6.23
CA ALA A 257 -26.88 -20.51 5.00
C ALA A 257 -26.57 -19.62 3.78
N LEU A 258 -25.82 -20.15 2.83
CA LEU A 258 -25.47 -19.48 1.57
C LEU A 258 -26.12 -20.19 0.39
N THR A 259 -26.82 -19.43 -0.45
CA THR A 259 -27.26 -19.89 -1.77
C THR A 259 -26.32 -19.35 -2.84
N ILE A 260 -25.84 -20.21 -3.74
CA ILE A 260 -24.92 -19.89 -4.82
C ILE A 260 -25.64 -20.14 -6.14
N VAL A 261 -25.92 -19.08 -6.90
CA VAL A 261 -26.52 -19.15 -8.24
C VAL A 261 -25.40 -18.97 -9.28
N ALA A 262 -24.90 -20.09 -9.80
CA ALA A 262 -23.67 -20.12 -10.57
C ALA A 262 -23.62 -21.29 -11.57
N GLY A 263 -22.70 -21.20 -12.52
CA GLY A 263 -22.25 -22.34 -13.31
C GLY A 263 -23.17 -22.80 -14.45
N THR A 264 -24.04 -21.92 -14.96
CA THR A 264 -24.86 -22.18 -16.16
C THR A 264 -23.98 -22.45 -17.39
N ASP A 265 -23.01 -21.57 -17.66
CA ASP A 265 -22.06 -21.72 -18.78
C ASP A 265 -20.76 -22.40 -18.34
N MET A 266 -20.35 -22.17 -17.08
CA MET A 266 -19.09 -22.70 -16.52
C MET A 266 -19.34 -23.43 -15.19
N PRO A 267 -19.78 -24.70 -15.22
CA PRO A 267 -20.11 -25.49 -14.02
C PRO A 267 -19.03 -25.51 -12.94
N GLY A 268 -17.75 -25.49 -13.31
CA GLY A 268 -16.63 -25.44 -12.37
C GLY A 268 -16.63 -24.19 -11.47
N ALA A 269 -17.21 -23.08 -11.91
CA ALA A 269 -17.33 -21.86 -11.10
C ALA A 269 -18.23 -22.09 -9.87
N ALA A 270 -19.29 -22.89 -10.01
CA ALA A 270 -20.17 -23.26 -8.90
C ALA A 270 -19.42 -24.13 -7.87
N VAL A 271 -18.63 -25.11 -8.35
CA VAL A 271 -17.79 -25.98 -7.50
C VAL A 271 -16.77 -25.17 -6.69
N LEU A 272 -16.06 -24.25 -7.33
CA LEU A 272 -15.07 -23.39 -6.66
C LEU A 272 -15.72 -22.48 -5.62
N SER A 273 -16.90 -21.94 -5.93
CA SER A 273 -17.65 -21.06 -5.03
C SER A 273 -18.13 -21.84 -3.80
N ALA A 274 -18.71 -23.02 -4.00
CA ALA A 274 -19.19 -23.88 -2.91
C ALA A 274 -18.05 -24.35 -1.99
N ARG A 275 -16.93 -24.83 -2.55
CA ARG A 275 -15.75 -25.22 -1.76
C ARG A 275 -15.20 -24.04 -0.94
N SER A 276 -15.21 -22.84 -1.51
CA SER A 276 -14.75 -21.63 -0.82
C SER A 276 -15.67 -21.23 0.33
N ALA A 277 -16.99 -21.35 0.15
CA ALA A 277 -17.98 -21.08 1.20
C ALA A 277 -17.81 -22.02 2.40
N PHE A 278 -17.66 -23.33 2.16
CA PHE A 278 -17.39 -24.29 3.24
C PHE A 278 -16.06 -24.02 3.95
N ARG A 279 -14.99 -23.69 3.21
CA ARG A 279 -13.70 -23.30 3.81
C ARG A 279 -13.78 -22.02 4.63
N ALA A 280 -14.64 -21.07 4.23
CA ALA A 280 -14.91 -19.85 4.98
C ALA A 280 -15.76 -20.10 6.24
N GLY A 281 -16.36 -21.29 6.38
CA GLY A 281 -17.09 -21.71 7.57
C GLY A 281 -18.61 -21.66 7.45
N ALA A 282 -19.18 -21.51 6.25
CA ALA A 282 -20.62 -21.55 6.04
C ALA A 282 -21.24 -22.85 6.57
N GLY A 283 -22.37 -22.76 7.27
CA GLY A 283 -23.03 -23.90 7.89
C GLY A 283 -23.87 -24.72 6.91
N LEU A 284 -24.50 -24.04 5.95
CA LEU A 284 -25.25 -24.64 4.86
C LEU A 284 -24.86 -23.97 3.54
N VAL A 285 -24.62 -24.76 2.50
CA VAL A 285 -24.37 -24.24 1.15
C VAL A 285 -25.32 -24.93 0.19
N ARG A 286 -26.10 -24.14 -0.54
CA ARG A 286 -26.96 -24.60 -1.63
C ARG A 286 -26.41 -24.05 -2.95
N VAL A 287 -26.29 -24.90 -3.95
CA VAL A 287 -25.86 -24.56 -5.30
C VAL A 287 -27.06 -24.66 -6.23
N CYS A 288 -27.52 -23.52 -6.71
CA CYS A 288 -28.50 -23.40 -7.77
C CYS A 288 -27.76 -23.29 -9.11
N ALA A 289 -27.82 -24.33 -9.93
CA ALA A 289 -27.21 -24.34 -11.26
C ALA A 289 -28.11 -25.08 -12.25
N ALA A 290 -27.81 -24.95 -13.53
CA ALA A 290 -28.53 -25.69 -14.57
C ALA A 290 -28.34 -27.20 -14.35
N ARG A 291 -29.41 -28.00 -14.55
CA ARG A 291 -29.38 -29.46 -14.33
C ARG A 291 -28.24 -30.18 -15.05
N GLN A 292 -27.82 -29.68 -16.21
CA GLN A 292 -26.72 -30.23 -17.00
C GLN A 292 -25.36 -30.10 -16.27
N ALA A 293 -25.22 -29.17 -15.33
CA ALA A 293 -24.04 -28.99 -14.49
C ALA A 293 -23.94 -30.02 -13.35
N GLY A 294 -24.98 -30.83 -13.12
CA GLY A 294 -25.09 -31.74 -11.97
C GLY A 294 -23.91 -32.71 -11.81
N ALA A 295 -23.37 -33.24 -12.91
CA ALA A 295 -22.21 -34.15 -12.87
C ALA A 295 -20.95 -33.45 -12.32
N VAL A 296 -20.74 -32.18 -12.68
CA VAL A 296 -19.61 -31.38 -12.19
C VAL A 296 -19.85 -30.95 -10.74
N ILE A 297 -21.09 -30.64 -10.39
CA ILE A 297 -21.47 -30.26 -9.01
C ILE A 297 -21.33 -31.43 -8.04
N GLY A 298 -21.42 -32.68 -8.53
CA GLY A 298 -21.14 -33.89 -7.75
C GLY A 298 -19.74 -33.93 -7.11
N GLU A 299 -18.82 -33.06 -7.52
CA GLU A 299 -17.52 -32.84 -6.87
C GLU A 299 -17.59 -32.15 -5.49
N VAL A 300 -18.77 -31.68 -5.07
CA VAL A 300 -19.03 -31.07 -3.76
C VAL A 300 -20.28 -31.71 -3.15
N PRO A 301 -20.22 -32.99 -2.73
CA PRO A 301 -21.39 -33.74 -2.27
C PRO A 301 -22.02 -33.17 -0.99
N GLU A 302 -21.31 -32.33 -0.24
CA GLU A 302 -21.81 -31.65 0.94
C GLU A 302 -22.77 -30.49 0.60
N ALA A 303 -22.73 -29.99 -0.64
CA ALA A 303 -23.62 -28.92 -1.10
C ALA A 303 -24.99 -29.48 -1.48
N ILE A 304 -26.05 -28.75 -1.12
CA ILE A 304 -27.41 -29.06 -1.58
C ILE A 304 -27.55 -28.55 -3.01
N PHE A 305 -27.95 -29.40 -3.94
CA PHE A 305 -28.22 -28.99 -5.32
C PHE A 305 -29.68 -28.56 -5.48
N ALA A 306 -29.90 -27.45 -6.19
CA ALA A 306 -31.20 -27.03 -6.69
C ALA A 306 -31.10 -26.68 -8.19
N ASP A 307 -32.14 -26.99 -8.95
CA ASP A 307 -32.18 -26.68 -10.38
C ASP A 307 -32.50 -25.19 -10.57
N ALA A 308 -31.56 -24.43 -11.11
CA ALA A 308 -31.76 -23.01 -11.37
C ALA A 308 -32.73 -22.73 -12.52
N GLY A 309 -33.13 -23.75 -13.29
CA GLY A 309 -34.19 -23.66 -14.29
C GLY A 309 -35.59 -23.80 -13.72
N ASP A 310 -35.73 -24.20 -12.44
CA ASP A 310 -37.00 -24.26 -11.72
C ASP A 310 -37.18 -23.00 -10.86
N PRO A 311 -38.12 -22.08 -11.23
CA PRO A 311 -38.36 -20.86 -10.48
C PRO A 311 -38.78 -21.10 -9.02
N GLY A 312 -39.49 -22.21 -8.74
CA GLY A 312 -39.92 -22.55 -7.39
C GLY A 312 -38.74 -22.96 -6.52
N ALA A 313 -37.88 -23.85 -7.03
CA ALA A 313 -36.69 -24.29 -6.33
C ALA A 313 -35.69 -23.14 -6.11
N LEU A 314 -35.52 -22.26 -7.10
CA LEU A 314 -34.68 -21.08 -6.97
C LEU A 314 -35.22 -20.12 -5.91
N ARG A 315 -36.52 -19.86 -5.90
CA ARG A 315 -37.17 -19.01 -4.91
C ARG A 315 -37.04 -19.57 -3.50
N GLU A 316 -37.34 -20.86 -3.31
CA GLU A 316 -37.16 -21.54 -2.02
C GLU A 316 -35.71 -21.45 -1.54
N ALA A 317 -34.75 -21.63 -2.47
CA ALA A 317 -33.33 -21.55 -2.16
C ALA A 317 -32.92 -20.16 -1.66
N VAL A 318 -33.43 -19.09 -2.28
CA VAL A 318 -33.17 -17.70 -1.90
C VAL A 318 -33.87 -17.36 -0.58
N GLU A 319 -35.13 -17.76 -0.39
CA GLU A 319 -35.89 -17.49 0.84
C GLU A 319 -35.31 -18.22 2.07
N ALA A 320 -34.65 -19.36 1.88
CA ALA A 320 -34.08 -20.17 2.96
C ALA A 320 -32.60 -19.89 3.27
N CYS A 321 -32.03 -18.78 2.80
CA CYS A 321 -30.61 -18.44 3.01
C CYS A 321 -30.43 -17.08 3.70
N ASP A 322 -29.26 -16.89 4.32
CA ASP A 322 -28.85 -15.61 4.93
C ASP A 322 -28.09 -14.72 3.92
N ALA A 323 -27.56 -15.32 2.85
CA ALA A 323 -26.85 -14.61 1.79
C ALA A 323 -26.95 -15.36 0.46
N VAL A 324 -26.88 -14.59 -0.64
CA VAL A 324 -26.82 -15.12 -2.00
C VAL A 324 -25.53 -14.67 -2.68
N ALA A 325 -24.84 -15.61 -3.34
CA ALA A 325 -23.77 -15.33 -4.28
C ALA A 325 -24.25 -15.69 -5.69
N ILE A 326 -24.39 -14.70 -6.57
CA ILE A 326 -24.87 -14.88 -7.94
C ILE A 326 -23.87 -14.32 -8.95
N GLY A 327 -23.69 -14.99 -10.08
CA GLY A 327 -22.84 -14.52 -11.18
C GLY A 327 -21.77 -15.48 -11.68
N PRO A 328 -21.03 -16.23 -10.83
CA PRO A 328 -19.90 -17.03 -11.28
C PRO A 328 -20.31 -18.03 -12.38
N GLY A 329 -19.80 -17.84 -13.59
CA GLY A 329 -20.09 -18.75 -14.70
C GLY A 329 -21.55 -18.78 -15.18
N LEU A 330 -22.34 -17.73 -14.95
CA LEU A 330 -23.72 -17.64 -15.47
C LEU A 330 -23.81 -17.28 -16.96
N GLY A 331 -22.75 -16.71 -17.53
CA GLY A 331 -22.79 -16.10 -18.86
C GLY A 331 -23.30 -14.66 -18.83
N HIS A 332 -23.51 -14.09 -20.02
CA HIS A 332 -23.90 -12.69 -20.20
C HIS A 332 -25.18 -12.53 -21.03
N GLY A 333 -25.93 -13.62 -21.23
CA GLY A 333 -27.13 -13.66 -22.06
C GLY A 333 -28.43 -13.36 -21.30
N ARG A 334 -29.55 -13.39 -22.02
CA ARG A 334 -30.90 -13.15 -21.47
C ARG A 334 -31.26 -14.10 -20.33
N ALA A 335 -30.84 -15.37 -20.41
CA ALA A 335 -31.08 -16.35 -19.35
C ALA A 335 -30.38 -15.95 -18.03
N ALA A 336 -29.15 -15.44 -18.10
CA ALA A 336 -28.42 -14.96 -16.92
C ALA A 336 -29.11 -13.74 -16.30
N ALA A 337 -29.61 -12.81 -17.14
CA ALA A 337 -30.39 -11.66 -16.66
C ALA A 337 -31.68 -12.10 -15.96
N GLN A 338 -32.42 -13.06 -16.52
CA GLN A 338 -33.64 -13.60 -15.90
C GLN A 338 -33.37 -14.28 -14.55
N GLN A 339 -32.26 -15.01 -14.43
CA GLN A 339 -31.85 -15.59 -13.16
C GLN A 339 -31.48 -14.53 -12.12
N LEU A 340 -30.83 -13.44 -12.55
CA LEU A 340 -30.53 -12.29 -11.69
C LEU A 340 -31.82 -11.62 -11.20
N ASP A 341 -32.75 -11.33 -12.11
CA ASP A 341 -34.05 -10.73 -11.79
C ASP A 341 -34.83 -11.62 -10.81
N ALA A 342 -34.84 -12.94 -11.01
CA ALA A 342 -35.53 -13.87 -10.13
C ALA A 342 -34.96 -13.95 -8.71
N VAL A 343 -33.67 -13.64 -8.52
CA VAL A 343 -33.02 -13.60 -7.20
C VAL A 343 -33.32 -12.30 -6.45
N PHE A 344 -33.52 -11.19 -7.17
CA PHE A 344 -33.72 -9.85 -6.59
C PHE A 344 -35.16 -9.34 -6.64
N ALA A 345 -36.10 -10.14 -7.17
CA ALA A 345 -37.54 -9.84 -7.20
C ALA A 345 -38.20 -10.09 -5.83
#